data_AF-A0A256IBU5-F1
#
_entry.id   AF-A0A256IBU5-F1
#
_cell.length_a   1.000
_cell.length_b   1.000
_cell.length_c   1.000
_cell.angle_alpha   90.00
_cell.angle_beta   90.00
_cell.angle_gamma   90.00
#
_symmetry.space_group_name_H-M   'P 1'
#
loop_
_entity.id
_entity.type
_entity.pdbx_description
1 polymer ?
#
loop_
_entity_poly.entity_id
_entity_poly.type
_entity_poly.pdbx_seq_one_letter_code
_entity_poly.pdbx_strand_id
1 'polypeptide(L)' 'MTTPTLDLETTVTRDHPVTHKSATIQIDRDEFDASVVRLAFSGQWGTTYVTLTATEAHTVASALEQTARDAANAEVTDE' A
#
# COMPACT_ATOMS: atom_id res chain seq x y z
N MET A 1 30.33 4.19 -18.74
CA MET A 1 29.27 3.37 -18.09
C MET A 1 28.02 4.23 -18.04
N THR A 2 26.92 3.77 -18.62
CA THR A 2 25.64 4.51 -18.66
C THR A 2 24.80 4.10 -17.46
N THR A 3 24.42 5.07 -16.62
CA THR A 3 23.58 4.88 -15.44
C THR A 3 22.16 4.52 -15.89
N PRO A 4 21.55 3.43 -15.37
CA PRO A 4 20.16 3.12 -15.70
C PRO A 4 19.23 4.18 -15.08
N THR A 5 18.35 4.74 -15.89
CA THR A 5 17.30 5.66 -15.44
C THR A 5 16.04 4.83 -15.19
N LEU A 6 15.55 4.86 -13.95
CA LEU A 6 14.26 4.28 -13.57
C LEU A 6 13.20 5.37 -13.69
N ASP A 7 12.27 5.20 -14.63
CA ASP A 7 11.14 6.11 -14.82
C ASP A 7 9.92 5.52 -14.11
N LEU A 8 9.30 6.28 -13.22
CA LEU A 8 8.14 5.88 -12.43
C LEU A 8 6.96 6.77 -12.82
N GLU A 9 6.06 6.21 -13.63
CA GLU A 9 4.82 6.86 -14.01
C GLU A 9 3.76 6.64 -12.92
N THR A 10 3.25 7.71 -12.32
CA THR A 10 2.18 7.64 -11.31
C THR A 10 0.96 8.41 -11.80
N THR A 11 -0.21 7.77 -11.76
CA THR A 11 -1.48 8.40 -12.14
C THR A 11 -2.29 8.67 -10.88
N VAL A 12 -2.53 9.95 -10.57
CA VAL A 12 -3.37 10.37 -9.44
C VAL A 12 -4.76 10.71 -9.96
N THR A 13 -5.77 9.94 -9.58
CA THR A 13 -7.18 10.19 -9.95
C THR A 13 -7.94 10.74 -8.75
N ARG A 14 -8.37 12.00 -8.82
CA ARG A 14 -8.94 12.79 -7.71
C ARG A 14 -10.44 12.55 -7.47
N ASP A 15 -11.18 12.13 -8.51
CA ASP A 15 -12.64 12.02 -8.51
C ASP A 15 -13.14 10.57 -8.63
N HIS A 16 -12.58 9.65 -7.83
CA HIS A 16 -13.21 8.34 -7.70
C HIS A 16 -14.47 8.50 -6.85
N PRO A 17 -15.67 8.08 -7.32
CA PRO A 17 -16.85 8.11 -6.47
C PRO A 17 -16.55 7.29 -5.23
N VAL A 18 -16.76 7.90 -4.05
CA VAL A 18 -16.59 7.26 -2.75
C VAL A 18 -17.71 6.24 -2.58
N THR A 19 -17.67 5.15 -3.33
CA THR A 19 -18.31 3.93 -2.88
C THR A 19 -17.46 3.45 -1.71
N HIS A 20 -17.80 3.90 -0.50
CA HIS A 20 -17.34 3.28 0.73
C HIS A 20 -17.76 1.81 0.66
N LYS A 21 -16.85 0.98 0.18
CA LYS A 21 -17.02 -0.47 0.13
C LYS A 21 -16.13 -1.01 1.22
N SER A 22 -16.74 -1.63 2.22
CA SER A 22 -16.03 -2.30 3.29
C SER A 22 -15.01 -3.25 2.69
N ALA A 23 -13.74 -2.97 2.93
CA ALA A 23 -12.63 -3.82 2.56
C ALA A 23 -11.93 -4.29 3.83
N THR A 24 -11.47 -5.52 3.83
CA THR A 24 -10.68 -6.09 4.90
C THR A 24 -9.25 -6.24 4.40
N ILE A 25 -8.31 -5.71 5.18
CA ILE A 25 -6.88 -5.91 4.96
C ILE A 25 -6.41 -6.97 5.96
N GLN A 26 -5.78 -8.04 5.47
CA GLN A 26 -5.13 -9.04 6.31
C GLN A 26 -3.64 -9.07 5.98
N ILE A 27 -2.82 -9.15 7.04
CA ILE A 27 -1.37 -9.23 6.94
C ILE A 27 -0.94 -10.43 7.76
N ASP A 28 -0.39 -11.43 7.09
CA ASP A 28 0.06 -12.67 7.71
C ASP A 28 1.45 -13.02 7.20
N ARG A 29 2.16 -13.91 7.91
CA ARG A 29 3.31 -14.60 7.31
C ARG A 29 2.79 -15.74 6.45
N ASP A 30 3.48 -16.04 5.35
CA ASP A 30 3.09 -17.18 4.54
C ASP A 30 3.28 -18.48 5.33
N GLU A 31 2.32 -19.39 5.18
CA GLU A 31 2.25 -20.64 5.93
C GLU A 31 3.27 -21.68 5.45
N PHE A 32 3.77 -21.54 4.23
CA PHE A 32 4.78 -22.40 3.61
C PHE A 32 6.16 -21.74 3.57
N ASP A 33 6.23 -20.41 3.64
CA ASP A 33 7.49 -19.65 3.74
C ASP A 33 7.40 -18.47 4.73
N ALA A 34 7.94 -18.68 5.94
CA ALA A 34 7.93 -17.66 6.98
C ALA A 34 8.81 -16.42 6.68
N SER A 35 9.62 -16.45 5.62
CA SER A 35 10.47 -15.33 5.19
C SER A 35 9.71 -14.29 4.35
N VAL A 36 8.50 -14.63 3.89
CA VAL A 36 7.65 -13.75 3.11
C VAL A 36 6.38 -13.35 3.89
N VAL A 37 5.90 -12.16 3.59
CA VAL A 37 4.69 -11.57 4.17
C VAL A 37 3.60 -11.60 3.11
N ARG A 38 2.44 -12.14 3.47
CA ARG A 38 1.25 -12.15 2.63
C ARG A 38 0.34 -10.99 3.05
N LEU A 39 0.04 -10.12 2.10
CA LEU A 39 -0.91 -9.02 2.26
C LEU A 39 -2.13 -9.32 1.38
N ALA A 40 -3.31 -9.37 2.00
CA ALA A 40 -4.56 -9.66 1.33
C ALA A 40 -5.52 -8.47 1.43
N PHE A 41 -6.14 -8.13 0.30
CA PHE A 41 -7.18 -7.11 0.18
C PHE A 41 -8.47 -7.79 -0.24
N SER A 42 -9.43 -7.86 0.68
CA SER A 42 -10.71 -8.52 0.48
C SER A 42 -11.83 -7.49 0.41
N GLY A 43 -12.74 -7.65 -0.54
CA GLY A 43 -13.96 -6.86 -0.62
C GLY A 43 -15.07 -7.61 -1.37
N GLN A 44 -16.16 -6.92 -1.69
CA GLN A 44 -17.27 -7.51 -2.48
C GLN A 44 -16.85 -7.93 -3.90
N TRP A 45 -15.67 -7.49 -4.36
CA TRP A 45 -15.04 -7.86 -5.63
C TRP A 45 -14.14 -9.10 -5.54
N GLY A 46 -14.08 -9.76 -4.37
CA GLY A 46 -13.18 -10.87 -4.09
C GLY A 46 -11.93 -10.44 -3.32
N THR A 47 -10.96 -11.36 -3.24
CA THR A 47 -9.71 -11.16 -2.51
C THR A 47 -8.53 -11.16 -3.45
N THR A 48 -7.72 -10.11 -3.38
CA THR A 48 -6.41 -10.02 -4.04
C THR A 48 -5.33 -10.30 -3.02
N TYR A 49 -4.36 -11.12 -3.39
CA TYR A 49 -3.22 -11.46 -2.56
C TYR A 49 -1.95 -10.91 -3.20
N VAL A 50 -1.04 -10.41 -2.37
CA VAL A 50 0.33 -10.12 -2.76
C VAL A 50 1.28 -10.76 -1.75
N THR A 51 2.33 -11.38 -2.27
CA THR A 51 3.41 -11.93 -1.46
C THR A 51 4.60 -11.00 -1.57
N LEU A 52 5.11 -10.55 -0.42
CA LEU A 52 6.17 -9.58 -0.32
C LEU A 52 7.35 -10.21 0.42
N THR A 53 8.56 -9.89 0.00
CA THR A 53 9.74 -10.10 0.84
C THR A 53 9.67 -9.20 2.08
N ALA A 54 10.44 -9.52 3.11
CA ALA A 54 10.52 -8.68 4.31
C ALA A 54 10.91 -7.22 3.99
N THR A 55 11.81 -7.02 3.02
CA THR A 55 12.22 -5.68 2.59
C THR A 55 11.10 -4.92 1.90
N GLU A 56 10.37 -5.56 0.98
CA GLU A 56 9.25 -4.92 0.28
C GLU A 56 8.10 -4.59 1.24
N ALA A 57 7.79 -5.50 2.16
CA ALA A 57 6.78 -5.26 3.20
C ALA A 57 7.15 -4.06 4.08
N HIS A 58 8.42 -3.94 4.47
CA HIS A 58 8.91 -2.78 5.22
C HIS A 58 8.76 -1.48 4.41
N THR A 59 9.16 -1.48 3.13
CA THR A 59 9.03 -0.31 2.26
C THR A 59 7.58 0.16 2.14
N VAL A 60 6.63 -0.78 1.92
CA VAL A 60 5.20 -0.46 1.83
C VAL A 60 4.69 0.10 3.16
N ALA A 61 5.05 -0.51 4.30
CA ALA A 61 4.63 -0.04 5.61
C ALA A 61 5.13 1.39 5.90
N SER A 62 6.40 1.67 5.60
CA SER A 62 6.98 3.02 5.78
C SER A 62 6.32 4.05 4.88
N ALA A 63 6.03 3.71 3.62
CA ALA A 63 5.34 4.62 2.71
C ALA A 63 3.92 4.94 3.19
N LEU A 64 3.20 3.93 3.70
CA LEU A 64 1.86 4.11 4.26
C LEU A 64 1.90 4.98 5.53
N GLU A 65 2.83 4.72 6.44
CA GLU A 65 3.03 5.51 7.65
C GLU A 65 3.35 6.98 7.33
N GLN A 66 4.25 7.23 6.37
CA GLN A 66 4.60 8.57 5.94
C GLN A 66 3.40 9.30 5.35
N THR A 67 2.65 8.64 4.46
CA THR A 67 1.45 9.22 3.84
C THR A 67 0.38 9.55 4.89
N ALA A 68 0.19 8.68 5.89
CA ALA A 68 -0.75 8.92 6.98
C ALA A 68 -0.34 10.13 7.83
N ARG A 69 0.96 10.29 8.11
CA ARG A 69 1.49 11.47 8.81
C ARG A 69 1.29 12.74 8.02
N ASP A 70 1.58 12.71 6.72
CA ASP A 70 1.42 13.87 5.85
C ASP A 70 -0.05 14.31 5.77
N ALA A 71 -0.97 13.34 5.67
CA ALA A 71 -2.42 13.61 5.71
C ALA A 71 -2.85 14.22 7.05
N ALA A 72 -2.42 13.66 8.18
CA ALA A 72 -2.74 14.19 9.50
C ALA A 72 -2.20 15.62 9.70
N ASN A 73 -1.01 15.93 9.16
CA ASN A 73 -0.44 17.27 9.25
C ASN A 73 -1.09 18.27 8.28
N ALA A 74 -1.62 17.80 7.14
CA ALA A 74 -2.38 18.64 6.21
C ALA A 74 -3.69 19.14 6.85
N GLU A 75 -4.36 18.30 7.64
CA GLU A 75 -5.57 18.70 8.39
C GLU A 75 -5.29 19.77 9.47
N VAL A 76 -4.05 19.88 9.97
CA VAL A 76 -3.65 20.87 10.99
C VAL A 76 -3.33 22.25 10.41
N THR A 77 -3.14 22.36 9.08
CA THR A 77 -2.71 23.62 8.43
C THR A 77 -3.89 24.43 7.86
N ASP A 78 -5.12 23.90 7.92
CA ASP A 78 -6.35 24.54 7.40
C ASP A 78 -7.15 25.32 8.49
N GLU A 79 -6.51 25.70 9.62
CA GLU A 79 -7.04 26.64 10.64
C GLU A 79 -6.32 28.00 10.64
#